data_AF-A0A2P9HQM3-F1
#
_entry.id   AF-A0A2P9HQM3-F1
#
_cell.length_a   1.000
_cell.length_b   1.000
_cell.length_c   1.000
_cell.angle_alpha   90.00
_cell.angle_beta   90.00
_cell.angle_gamma   90.00
#
_symmetry.space_group_name_H-M   'P 1'
#
loop_
_entity.id
_entity.type
_entity.pdbx_description
1 polymer ?
#
loop_
_entity_poly.entity_id
_entity_poly.type
_entity_poly.pdbx_seq_one_letter_code
_entity_poly.pdbx_strand_id
1 'polypeptide(L)'
;MKHHTLIGAEDHARIADAIRDAEAGTSGEIYAVLARSSDDYFFAAGFVATCGILLASVIAACLAHWYWFDISLPMFGLSILAAFISAMLVLWLLPSIRMLLVPRRIRYKRAHLNALQQFLARNVHITENRTGILLFVSMAEHYAEVIADAGIHARVEQDEWNAIVATLIHHASRSQMAEGFVTAIDQAGTLLEKHFPAGADNMNELDDHLIEL
;
A
#
# COMPACT_ATOMS: atom_id res chain seq x y z
N MET A 1 -3.82 -13.80 -15.75
CA MET A 1 -4.51 -12.72 -15.00
C MET A 1 -4.48 -11.49 -15.88
N LYS A 2 -5.64 -10.96 -16.30
CA LYS A 2 -5.68 -9.77 -17.16
C LYS A 2 -5.29 -8.56 -16.29
N HIS A 3 -4.15 -7.93 -16.59
CA HIS A 3 -3.79 -6.62 -16.04
C HIS A 3 -4.87 -5.63 -16.48
N HIS A 4 -5.76 -5.26 -15.55
CA HIS A 4 -6.81 -4.28 -15.79
C HIS A 4 -6.26 -2.95 -15.32
N THR A 5 -5.45 -2.28 -16.14
CA THR A 5 -4.77 -1.00 -15.83
C THR A 5 -5.71 -0.09 -15.02
N LEU A 6 -5.28 0.30 -13.82
CA LEU A 6 -6.12 1.13 -12.95
C LEU A 6 -6.21 2.55 -13.48
N ILE A 7 -5.20 2.95 -14.24
CA ILE A 7 -5.04 4.26 -14.84
C ILE A 7 -4.95 4.09 -16.38
N GLY A 8 -5.63 4.96 -17.12
CA GLY A 8 -5.63 4.93 -18.58
C GLY A 8 -4.26 5.32 -19.16
N ALA A 9 -3.99 4.99 -20.43
CA ALA A 9 -2.75 5.37 -21.08
C ALA A 9 -2.53 6.90 -21.13
N GLU A 10 -3.63 7.66 -21.26
CA GLU A 10 -3.61 9.13 -21.22
C GLU A 10 -3.22 9.65 -19.84
N ASP A 11 -3.74 9.05 -18.77
CA ASP A 11 -3.40 9.43 -17.41
C ASP A 11 -1.95 9.04 -17.04
N HIS A 12 -1.45 7.92 -17.56
CA HIS A 12 -0.02 7.58 -17.44
C HIS A 12 0.87 8.65 -18.08
N ALA A 13 0.51 9.14 -19.26
CA ALA A 13 1.24 10.22 -19.93
C ALA A 13 1.18 11.52 -19.11
N ARG A 14 0.00 11.87 -18.58
CA ARG A 14 -0.15 13.05 -17.70
C ARG A 14 0.74 12.99 -16.46
N ILE A 15 0.83 11.83 -15.82
CA ILE A 15 1.70 11.65 -14.65
C ILE A 15 3.17 11.73 -15.06
N ALA A 16 3.56 11.08 -16.16
CA ALA A 16 4.93 11.13 -16.66
C ALA A 16 5.37 12.56 -17.02
N ASP A 17 4.50 13.33 -17.68
CA ASP A 17 4.77 14.73 -18.00
C ASP A 17 4.86 15.59 -16.73
N ALA A 18 4.01 15.34 -15.72
CA ALA A 18 4.11 16.03 -14.42
C ALA A 18 5.41 15.70 -13.67
N ILE A 19 5.91 14.46 -13.75
CA ILE A 19 7.22 14.08 -13.17
C ILE A 19 8.32 14.88 -13.87
N ARG A 20 8.34 14.86 -15.20
CA ARG A 20 9.35 15.56 -15.99
C ARG A 20 9.37 17.07 -15.76
N ASP A 21 8.18 17.68 -15.68
CA ASP A 21 8.04 19.11 -15.41
C ASP A 21 8.54 19.47 -14.00
N ALA A 22 8.26 18.62 -13.00
CA ALA A 22 8.76 18.81 -11.64
C ALA A 22 10.28 18.66 -11.56
N GLU A 23 10.84 17.61 -12.16
CA GLU A 23 12.28 17.31 -12.17
C GLU A 23 13.10 18.33 -12.96
N ALA A 24 12.50 19.02 -13.94
CA ALA A 24 13.17 20.11 -14.66
C ALA A 24 13.59 21.28 -13.73
N GLY A 25 12.86 21.49 -12.63
CA GLY A 25 13.13 22.57 -11.66
C GLY A 25 14.09 22.18 -10.53
N THR A 26 14.38 20.90 -10.34
CA THR A 26 15.13 20.41 -9.17
C THR A 26 16.19 19.38 -9.52
N SER A 27 17.24 19.26 -8.70
CA SER A 27 18.16 18.11 -8.75
C SER A 27 17.64 16.90 -7.95
N GLY A 28 16.35 16.88 -7.60
CA GLY A 28 15.69 15.78 -6.92
C GLY A 28 14.91 14.92 -7.91
N GLU A 29 14.84 13.63 -7.62
CA GLU A 29 14.23 12.62 -8.49
C GLU A 29 12.94 12.11 -7.85
N ILE A 30 11.85 12.05 -8.61
CA ILE A 30 10.51 11.73 -8.12
C ILE A 30 10.05 10.41 -8.72
N TYR A 31 9.87 9.43 -7.85
CA TYR A 31 9.41 8.11 -8.23
C TYR A 31 7.99 7.85 -7.75
N ALA A 32 7.07 7.50 -8.65
CA ALA A 32 5.66 7.26 -8.33
C ALA A 32 5.28 5.78 -8.48
N VAL A 33 4.67 5.20 -7.44
CA VAL A 33 4.23 3.81 -7.42
C VAL A 33 2.78 3.69 -6.97
N LEU A 34 1.98 2.98 -7.76
CA LEU A 34 0.61 2.60 -7.45
C LEU A 34 0.49 1.08 -7.32
N ALA A 35 0.30 0.59 -6.10
CA ALA A 35 0.04 -0.81 -5.83
C ALA A 35 -1.47 -1.10 -5.69
N ARG A 36 -1.95 -2.19 -6.29
CA ARG A 36 -3.32 -2.68 -6.03
C ARG A 36 -3.46 -3.20 -4.61
N SER A 37 -2.48 -3.96 -4.17
CA SER A 37 -2.38 -4.54 -2.84
C SER A 37 -0.91 -4.81 -2.51
N SER A 38 -0.54 -4.64 -1.25
CA SER A 38 0.85 -4.82 -0.81
C SER A 38 1.18 -6.24 -0.33
N ASP A 39 0.18 -7.09 -0.11
CA ASP A 39 0.32 -8.50 0.28
C ASP A 39 -0.98 -9.25 -0.10
N ASP A 40 -0.92 -10.57 -0.23
CA ASP A 40 -2.06 -11.45 -0.52
C ASP A 40 -2.95 -11.67 0.71
N TYR A 41 -2.42 -11.40 1.91
CA TYR A 41 -3.10 -11.47 3.23
C TYR A 41 -3.72 -12.81 3.61
N PHE A 42 -3.53 -13.86 2.80
CA PHE A 42 -4.19 -15.15 2.99
C PHE A 42 -3.81 -15.77 4.35
N PHE A 43 -2.52 -15.78 4.69
CA PHE A 43 -2.04 -16.37 5.94
C PHE A 43 -2.53 -15.59 7.17
N ALA A 44 -2.47 -14.26 7.11
CA ALA A 44 -2.94 -13.42 8.22
C ALA A 44 -4.46 -13.56 8.44
N ALA A 45 -5.25 -13.54 7.37
CA ALA A 45 -6.69 -13.75 7.45
C ALA A 45 -7.03 -15.17 7.93
N GLY A 46 -6.29 -16.18 7.45
CA GLY A 46 -6.48 -17.56 7.85
C GLY A 46 -6.15 -17.83 9.32
N PHE A 47 -5.11 -17.20 9.84
CA PHE A 47 -4.78 -17.25 11.27
C PHE A 47 -5.90 -16.66 12.12
N VAL A 48 -6.39 -15.46 11.79
CA VAL A 48 -7.51 -14.82 12.50
C VAL A 48 -8.77 -15.69 12.43
N ALA A 49 -9.10 -16.23 11.26
CA ALA A 49 -10.24 -17.12 11.09
C ALA A 49 -10.11 -18.39 11.95
N THR A 50 -8.92 -18.98 12.01
CA THR A 50 -8.65 -20.18 12.82
C THR A 50 -8.83 -19.90 14.31
N CYS A 51 -8.25 -18.80 14.81
CA CYS A 51 -8.45 -18.37 16.19
C CYS A 51 -9.95 -18.13 16.49
N GLY A 52 -10.67 -17.50 15.56
CA GLY A 52 -12.11 -17.29 15.68
C GLY A 52 -12.91 -18.59 15.75
N ILE A 53 -12.58 -19.58 14.91
CA ILE A 53 -13.22 -20.91 14.92
C ILE A 53 -12.96 -21.63 16.24
N LEU A 54 -11.73 -21.60 16.75
CA LEU A 54 -11.38 -22.23 18.03
C LEU A 54 -12.08 -21.54 19.21
N LEU A 55 -12.16 -20.22 19.21
CA LEU A 55 -12.90 -19.49 20.24
C LEU A 55 -14.40 -19.81 20.17
N ALA A 56 -14.98 -19.79 18.98
CA ALA A 56 -16.39 -20.12 18.75
C ALA A 56 -16.70 -21.56 19.15
N SER A 57 -15.80 -22.51 18.91
CA SER A 57 -15.99 -23.90 19.30
C SER A 57 -15.98 -24.07 20.82
N VAL A 58 -15.09 -23.38 21.55
CA VAL A 58 -15.11 -23.35 23.02
C VAL A 58 -16.42 -22.77 23.55
N ILE A 59 -16.88 -21.66 22.98
CA ILE A 59 -18.18 -21.05 23.35
C ILE A 59 -19.33 -22.03 23.07
N ALA A 60 -19.34 -22.66 21.90
CA ALA A 60 -20.37 -23.64 21.53
C ALA A 60 -20.39 -24.85 22.47
N ALA A 61 -19.23 -25.35 22.89
CA ALA A 61 -19.12 -26.44 23.86
C ALA A 61 -19.68 -26.03 25.24
N CYS A 62 -19.34 -24.85 25.74
CA CYS A 62 -19.89 -24.31 26.99
C CYS A 62 -21.41 -24.15 26.93
N LEU A 63 -21.94 -23.63 25.81
CA LEU A 63 -23.38 -23.48 25.60
C LEU A 63 -24.08 -24.85 25.53
N ALA A 64 -23.54 -25.79 24.77
CA ALA A 64 -24.09 -27.14 24.68
C ALA A 64 -24.20 -27.80 26.06
N HIS A 65 -23.17 -27.65 26.90
CA HIS A 65 -23.19 -28.14 28.27
C HIS A 65 -24.26 -27.43 29.13
N TRP A 66 -24.37 -26.11 29.03
CA TRP A 66 -25.35 -25.32 29.80
C TRP A 66 -26.80 -25.68 29.47
N TYR A 67 -27.09 -25.96 28.20
CA TYR A 67 -28.44 -26.31 27.73
C TYR A 67 -28.73 -27.81 27.75
N TRP A 68 -27.85 -28.63 28.35
CA TRP A 68 -27.95 -30.10 28.36
C TRP A 68 -28.12 -30.71 26.94
N PHE A 69 -27.40 -30.18 25.96
CA PHE A 69 -27.28 -30.82 24.64
C PHE A 69 -26.16 -31.86 24.63
N ASP A 70 -26.50 -33.11 24.32
CA ASP A 70 -25.52 -34.19 24.15
C ASP A 70 -24.93 -34.16 22.73
N ILE A 71 -23.73 -33.58 22.60
CA ILE A 71 -22.96 -33.60 21.35
C ILE A 71 -21.87 -34.65 21.48
N SER A 72 -21.85 -35.63 20.58
CA SER A 72 -20.78 -36.62 20.56
C SER A 72 -19.44 -35.96 20.18
N LEU A 73 -18.38 -36.29 20.92
CA LEU A 73 -17.01 -35.81 20.66
C LEU A 73 -16.56 -35.93 19.18
N PRO A 74 -16.82 -37.06 18.46
CA PRO A 74 -16.42 -37.14 17.06
C PRO A 74 -17.18 -36.15 16.16
N MET A 75 -18.48 -35.95 16.39
CA MET A 75 -19.27 -34.97 15.62
C MET A 75 -18.81 -33.55 15.89
N PHE A 76 -18.48 -33.23 17.14
CA PHE A 76 -17.92 -31.94 17.51
C PHE A 76 -16.58 -31.69 16.79
N GLY A 77 -15.66 -32.65 16.82
CA GLY A 77 -14.39 -32.56 16.09
C GLY A 77 -14.57 -32.38 14.58
N LEU A 78 -15.46 -33.16 13.95
CA LEU A 78 -15.77 -33.04 12.53
C LEU A 78 -16.36 -31.67 12.17
N SER A 79 -17.18 -31.09 13.04
CA SER A 79 -17.75 -29.76 12.83
C SER A 79 -16.69 -28.66 12.82
N ILE A 80 -15.68 -28.74 13.71
CA ILE A 80 -14.55 -27.80 13.73
C ILE A 80 -13.72 -27.95 12.45
N LEU A 81 -13.43 -29.19 12.04
CA LEU A 81 -12.67 -29.45 10.81
C LEU A 81 -13.40 -28.95 9.57
N ALA A 82 -14.71 -29.20 9.48
CA ALA A 82 -15.55 -28.72 8.39
C ALA A 82 -15.58 -27.17 8.35
N ALA A 83 -15.70 -26.52 9.52
CA ALA A 83 -15.65 -25.07 9.63
C ALA A 83 -14.29 -24.51 9.16
N PHE A 84 -13.18 -25.14 9.56
CA PHE A 84 -11.84 -24.75 9.13
C PHE A 84 -11.64 -24.88 7.63
N ILE A 85 -11.98 -26.02 7.03
CA ILE A 85 -11.87 -26.26 5.59
C ILE A 85 -12.74 -25.25 4.82
N SER A 86 -13.97 -25.04 5.27
CA SER A 86 -14.89 -24.08 4.65
C SER A 86 -14.35 -22.66 4.71
N ALA A 87 -13.78 -22.24 5.85
CA ALA A 87 -13.17 -20.93 6.00
C ALA A 87 -11.96 -20.74 5.07
N MET A 88 -11.07 -21.74 4.97
CA MET A 88 -9.94 -21.69 4.03
C MET A 88 -10.41 -21.61 2.58
N LEU A 89 -11.43 -22.37 2.21
CA LEU A 89 -12.02 -22.35 0.88
C LEU A 89 -12.60 -20.98 0.55
N VAL A 90 -13.36 -20.37 1.47
CA VAL A 90 -13.92 -19.01 1.31
C VAL A 90 -12.81 -17.97 1.15
N LEU A 91 -11.75 -18.01 1.98
CA LEU A 91 -10.62 -17.09 1.86
C LEU A 91 -9.84 -17.28 0.55
N TRP A 92 -9.81 -18.50 0.01
CA TRP A 92 -9.20 -18.80 -1.28
C TRP A 92 -10.04 -18.24 -2.44
N LEU A 93 -11.36 -18.47 -2.44
CA LEU A 93 -12.29 -18.02 -3.47
C LEU A 93 -12.53 -16.51 -3.48
N LEU A 94 -12.59 -15.87 -2.30
CA LEU A 94 -13.01 -14.48 -2.14
C LEU A 94 -11.90 -13.65 -1.49
N PRO A 95 -10.93 -13.13 -2.28
CA PRO A 95 -9.81 -12.34 -1.76
C PRO A 95 -10.26 -11.05 -1.06
N SER A 96 -11.41 -10.48 -1.45
CA SER A 96 -11.99 -9.29 -0.82
C SER A 96 -12.29 -9.47 0.67
N ILE A 97 -12.62 -10.70 1.11
CA ILE A 97 -12.92 -10.99 2.52
C ILE A 97 -11.66 -10.93 3.40
N ARG A 98 -10.48 -11.19 2.81
CA ARG A 98 -9.21 -11.22 3.56
C ARG A 98 -8.95 -9.89 4.26
N MET A 99 -9.26 -8.76 3.61
CA MET A 99 -9.05 -7.41 4.17
C MET A 99 -9.98 -7.09 5.35
N LEU A 100 -11.13 -7.76 5.44
CA LEU A 100 -12.06 -7.59 6.56
C LEU A 100 -11.52 -8.25 7.84
N LEU A 101 -10.91 -9.43 7.72
CA LEU A 101 -10.35 -10.15 8.87
C LEU A 101 -9.02 -9.58 9.36
N VAL A 102 -8.21 -8.99 8.46
CA VAL A 102 -6.88 -8.52 8.84
C VAL A 102 -6.94 -7.15 9.55
N PRO A 103 -6.42 -7.05 10.79
CA PRO A 103 -6.35 -5.78 11.52
C PRO A 103 -5.63 -4.69 10.74
N ARG A 104 -6.11 -3.45 10.89
CA ARG A 104 -5.52 -2.27 10.22
C ARG A 104 -4.01 -2.14 10.46
N ARG A 105 -3.55 -2.41 11.69
CA ARG A 105 -2.12 -2.34 12.04
C ARG A 105 -1.23 -3.25 11.16
N ILE A 106 -1.71 -4.45 10.83
CA ILE A 106 -0.95 -5.39 9.97
C ILE A 106 -0.96 -4.89 8.53
N ARG A 107 -2.11 -4.42 8.03
CA ARG A 107 -2.22 -3.84 6.68
C ARG A 107 -1.28 -2.65 6.49
N TYR A 108 -1.29 -1.71 7.43
CA TYR A 108 -0.37 -0.55 7.42
C TYR A 108 1.10 -0.99 7.40
N LYS A 109 1.48 -1.94 8.27
CA LYS A 109 2.86 -2.46 8.29
C LYS A 109 3.25 -3.11 6.97
N ARG A 110 2.37 -3.90 6.35
CA ARG A 110 2.63 -4.55 5.06
C ARG A 110 2.77 -3.54 3.92
N ALA A 111 1.90 -2.53 3.89
CA ALA A 111 1.98 -1.45 2.90
C ALA A 111 3.28 -0.64 3.03
N HIS A 112 3.65 -0.26 4.25
CA HIS A 112 4.92 0.42 4.52
C HIS A 112 6.14 -0.42 4.11
N LEU A 113 6.15 -1.72 4.43
CA LEU A 113 7.25 -2.62 4.02
C LEU A 113 7.34 -2.75 2.49
N ASN A 114 6.21 -2.77 1.79
CA ASN A 114 6.21 -2.79 0.33
C ASN A 114 6.75 -1.47 -0.23
N ALA A 115 6.33 -0.31 0.30
CA ALA A 115 6.87 0.99 -0.08
C ALA A 115 8.40 1.04 0.07
N LEU A 116 8.91 0.60 1.23
CA LEU A 116 10.35 0.51 1.47
C LEU A 116 11.05 -0.47 0.51
N GLN A 117 10.42 -1.61 0.22
CA GLN A 117 10.97 -2.57 -0.75
C GLN A 117 11.04 -1.96 -2.15
N GLN A 118 10.05 -1.18 -2.59
CA GLN A 118 10.09 -0.49 -3.89
C GLN A 118 11.17 0.59 -3.91
N PHE A 119 11.29 1.37 -2.84
CA PHE A 119 12.33 2.40 -2.70
C PHE A 119 13.75 1.82 -2.83
N LEU A 120 13.98 0.67 -2.20
CA LEU A 120 15.27 -0.04 -2.27
C LEU A 120 15.46 -0.76 -3.61
N ALA A 121 14.45 -1.46 -4.12
CA ALA A 121 14.56 -2.23 -5.35
C ALA A 121 14.77 -1.36 -6.60
N ARG A 122 14.34 -0.10 -6.55
CA ARG A 122 14.42 0.86 -7.67
C ARG A 122 15.61 1.78 -7.58
N ASN A 123 16.52 1.56 -6.63
CA ASN A 123 17.72 2.37 -6.45
C ASN A 123 17.44 3.88 -6.32
N VAL A 124 16.24 4.26 -5.86
CA VAL A 124 15.88 5.67 -5.59
C VAL A 124 16.83 6.30 -4.54
N HIS A 125 17.47 5.45 -3.74
CA HIS A 125 18.50 5.79 -2.76
C HIS A 125 19.94 5.86 -3.31
N ILE A 126 20.15 5.55 -4.59
CA ILE A 126 21.45 5.59 -5.28
C ILE A 126 21.41 6.74 -6.29
N THR A 127 21.00 7.92 -5.83
CA THR A 127 21.21 9.15 -6.59
C THR A 127 22.50 9.82 -6.14
N GLU A 128 23.20 10.53 -7.03
CA GLU A 128 24.51 11.12 -6.72
C GLU A 128 24.46 12.02 -5.45
N ASN A 129 23.32 12.68 -5.24
CA ASN A 129 23.06 13.57 -4.11
C ASN A 129 22.12 13.01 -3.03
N ARG A 130 21.65 11.76 -3.14
CA ARG A 130 20.64 11.17 -2.24
C ARG A 130 19.39 12.06 -2.13
N THR A 131 18.89 12.46 -3.29
CA THR A 131 17.74 13.37 -3.47
C THR A 131 16.55 12.67 -4.12
N GLY A 132 16.43 11.34 -3.94
CA GLY A 132 15.27 10.59 -4.42
C GLY A 132 14.08 10.63 -3.44
N ILE A 133 12.86 10.76 -3.98
CA ILE A 133 11.60 10.61 -3.27
C ILE A 133 10.74 9.54 -3.93
N LEU A 134 10.11 8.68 -3.12
CA LEU A 134 9.07 7.76 -3.54
C LEU A 134 7.70 8.25 -3.05
N LEU A 135 6.78 8.48 -3.98
CA LEU A 135 5.34 8.63 -3.76
C LEU A 135 4.69 7.25 -3.91
N PHE A 136 4.23 6.66 -2.82
CA PHE A 136 3.64 5.32 -2.81
C PHE A 136 2.16 5.36 -2.42
N VAL A 137 1.31 4.69 -3.19
CA VAL A 137 -0.11 4.49 -2.85
C VAL A 137 -0.49 3.02 -2.99
N SER A 138 -1.14 2.47 -1.97
CA SER A 138 -1.68 1.11 -1.95
C SER A 138 -3.21 1.13 -1.81
N MET A 139 -3.90 0.68 -2.86
CA MET A 139 -5.35 0.80 -3.00
C MET A 139 -6.12 -0.05 -1.99
N ALA A 140 -5.77 -1.33 -1.89
CA ALA A 140 -6.41 -2.28 -0.97
C ALA A 140 -6.37 -1.81 0.50
N GLU A 141 -5.23 -1.30 0.92
CA GLU A 141 -4.95 -0.87 2.29
C GLU A 141 -5.45 0.54 2.57
N HIS A 142 -5.85 1.30 1.54
CA HIS A 142 -6.14 2.74 1.62
C HIS A 142 -4.99 3.49 2.29
N TYR A 143 -3.78 3.20 1.83
CA TYR A 143 -2.52 3.66 2.40
C TYR A 143 -1.77 4.51 1.39
N ALA A 144 -1.23 5.63 1.84
CA ALA A 144 -0.30 6.44 1.07
C ALA A 144 0.88 6.82 1.97
N GLU A 145 2.06 6.86 1.38
CA GLU A 145 3.30 7.22 2.06
C GLU A 145 4.24 7.93 1.10
N VAL A 146 5.00 8.89 1.61
CA VAL A 146 6.11 9.51 0.90
C VAL A 146 7.40 9.15 1.63
N ILE A 147 8.31 8.48 0.92
CA ILE A 147 9.62 8.10 1.44
C ILE A 147 10.67 8.97 0.76
N ALA A 148 11.36 9.79 1.54
CA ALA A 148 12.47 10.61 1.06
C ALA A 148 13.80 10.03 1.55
N ASP A 149 14.84 10.13 0.72
CA ASP A 149 16.20 9.78 1.13
C ASP A 149 16.75 10.78 2.19
N ALA A 150 17.82 10.39 2.87
CA ALA A 150 18.41 11.10 3.99
C ALA A 150 18.83 12.55 3.66
N GLY A 151 19.22 12.81 2.40
CA GLY A 151 19.57 14.16 1.95
C GLY A 151 18.40 15.12 2.03
N ILE A 152 17.23 14.67 1.59
CA ILE A 152 15.98 15.45 1.58
C ILE A 152 15.36 15.53 2.97
N HIS A 153 15.33 14.41 3.70
CA HIS A 153 14.77 14.37 5.06
C HIS A 153 15.50 15.33 6.02
N ALA A 154 16.78 15.63 5.78
CA ALA A 154 17.53 16.59 6.59
C ALA A 154 17.17 18.06 6.32
N ARG A 155 16.48 18.37 5.21
CA ARG A 155 16.25 19.74 4.73
C ARG A 155 14.78 20.16 4.70
N VAL A 156 13.85 19.20 4.69
CA VAL A 156 12.42 19.43 4.56
C VAL A 156 11.70 19.01 5.83
N GLU A 157 10.74 19.82 6.30
CA GLU A 157 10.00 19.52 7.53
C GLU A 157 8.94 18.44 7.30
N GLN A 158 8.68 17.62 8.33
CA GLN A 158 7.72 16.52 8.24
C GLN A 158 6.29 17.00 7.88
N ASP A 159 5.92 18.22 8.28
CA ASP A 159 4.59 18.77 8.01
C ASP A 159 4.36 19.05 6.51
N GLU A 160 5.41 19.36 5.75
CA GLU A 160 5.33 19.55 4.30
C GLU A 160 5.05 18.21 3.60
N TRP A 161 5.69 17.12 4.04
CA TRP A 161 5.39 15.76 3.55
C TRP A 161 3.98 15.30 3.92
N ASN A 162 3.53 15.63 5.13
CA ASN A 162 2.19 15.28 5.58
C ASN A 162 1.11 15.92 4.69
N ALA A 163 1.35 17.12 4.17
CA ALA A 163 0.44 17.77 3.24
C ALA A 163 0.34 17.01 1.90
N ILE A 164 1.47 16.58 1.35
CA ILE A 164 1.51 15.79 0.09
C ILE A 164 0.79 14.45 0.27
N VAL A 165 1.03 13.76 1.39
CA VAL A 165 0.31 12.52 1.74
C VAL A 165 -1.20 12.78 1.84
N ALA A 166 -1.60 13.88 2.46
CA ALA A 166 -3.02 14.23 2.59
C ALA A 166 -3.68 14.46 1.22
N THR A 167 -2.98 15.11 0.27
CA THR A 167 -3.42 15.26 -1.12
C THR A 167 -3.65 13.90 -1.77
N LEU A 168 -2.68 12.99 -1.69
CA LEU A 168 -2.80 11.63 -2.25
C LEU A 168 -4.00 10.88 -1.67
N ILE A 169 -4.18 10.92 -0.35
CA ILE A 169 -5.30 10.26 0.34
C ILE A 169 -6.65 10.87 -0.09
N HIS A 170 -6.72 12.20 -0.20
CA HIS A 170 -7.93 12.90 -0.60
C HIS A 170 -8.41 12.44 -1.99
N HIS A 171 -7.51 12.46 -2.97
CA HIS A 171 -7.82 12.05 -4.34
C HIS A 171 -8.06 10.55 -4.47
N ALA A 172 -7.32 9.71 -3.72
CA ALA A 172 -7.55 8.28 -3.69
C ALA A 172 -8.95 7.92 -3.16
N SER A 173 -9.44 8.64 -2.14
CA SER A 173 -10.78 8.43 -1.60
C SER A 173 -11.91 8.73 -2.60
N ARG A 174 -11.62 9.50 -3.66
CA ARG A 174 -12.56 9.89 -4.72
C ARG A 174 -12.38 9.11 -6.02
N SER A 175 -11.51 8.10 -6.03
CA SER A 175 -11.12 7.36 -7.25
C SER A 175 -10.50 8.24 -8.34
N GLN A 176 -9.84 9.33 -7.96
CA GLN A 176 -9.20 10.30 -8.86
C GLN A 176 -7.67 10.19 -8.78
N MET A 177 -7.13 8.99 -9.01
CA MET A 177 -5.71 8.68 -8.76
C MET A 177 -4.76 9.51 -9.61
N ALA A 178 -5.04 9.66 -10.91
CA ALA A 178 -4.20 10.43 -11.81
C ALA A 178 -4.05 11.89 -11.35
N GLU A 179 -5.17 12.52 -10.99
CA GLU A 179 -5.18 13.88 -10.46
C GLU A 179 -4.44 13.98 -9.12
N GLY A 180 -4.60 12.98 -8.26
CA GLY A 180 -3.90 12.89 -6.97
C GLY A 180 -2.40 12.82 -7.14
N PHE A 181 -1.90 11.97 -8.05
CA PHE A 181 -0.49 11.88 -8.35
C PHE A 181 0.04 13.17 -8.97
N VAL A 182 -0.61 13.71 -10.01
CA VAL A 182 -0.18 14.97 -10.64
C VAL A 182 -0.07 16.11 -9.62
N THR A 183 -1.08 16.26 -8.76
CA THR A 183 -1.07 17.32 -7.73
C THR A 183 0.01 17.08 -6.68
N ALA A 184 0.22 15.83 -6.26
CA ALA A 184 1.25 15.49 -5.28
C ALA A 184 2.67 15.67 -5.84
N ILE A 185 2.86 15.37 -7.13
CA ILE A 185 4.13 15.54 -7.84
C ILE A 185 4.45 17.02 -8.00
N ASP A 186 3.48 17.85 -8.37
CA ASP A 186 3.65 19.31 -8.46
C ASP A 186 4.02 19.93 -7.11
N GLN A 187 3.35 19.50 -6.03
CA GLN A 187 3.68 19.91 -4.65
C GLN A 187 5.09 19.46 -4.24
N ALA A 188 5.46 18.21 -4.55
CA ALA A 188 6.79 17.69 -4.27
C ALA A 188 7.87 18.42 -5.08
N GLY A 189 7.64 18.69 -6.37
CA GLY A 189 8.53 19.44 -7.25
C GLY A 189 8.79 20.86 -6.75
N THR A 190 7.72 21.60 -6.40
CA THR A 190 7.84 22.95 -5.83
C THR A 190 8.66 22.96 -4.54
N LEU A 191 8.45 21.95 -3.69
CA LEU A 191 9.17 21.79 -2.44
C LEU A 191 10.65 21.46 -2.68
N LEU A 192 10.92 20.56 -3.61
CA LEU A 192 12.26 20.18 -4.01
C LEU A 192 13.02 21.33 -4.64
N GLU A 193 12.42 22.10 -5.55
CA GLU A 193 13.05 23.26 -6.19
C GLU A 193 13.55 24.29 -5.17
N LYS A 194 12.77 24.52 -4.09
CA LYS A 194 13.15 25.44 -3.01
C LYS A 194 14.39 25.01 -2.24
N HIS A 195 14.58 23.70 -2.05
CA HIS A 195 15.67 23.15 -1.21
C HIS A 195 16.85 22.59 -2.02
N PHE A 196 16.61 22.18 -3.27
CA PHE A 196 17.51 21.50 -4.19
C PHE A 196 17.26 22.00 -5.63
N PRO A 197 17.55 23.28 -5.94
CA PRO A 197 17.32 23.83 -7.28
C PRO A 197 18.18 23.11 -8.33
N ALA A 198 17.69 23.03 -9.56
CA ALA A 198 18.39 22.38 -10.67
C ALA A 198 19.81 22.94 -10.87
N GLY A 199 20.80 22.05 -10.91
CA GLY A 199 22.19 22.37 -11.26
C GLY A 199 22.40 22.47 -12.77
N ALA A 200 23.58 22.92 -13.19
CA ALA A 200 23.93 23.02 -14.62
C ALA A 200 24.08 21.65 -15.32
N ASP A 201 24.17 20.56 -14.55
CA ASP A 201 24.32 19.19 -15.03
C ASP A 201 23.24 18.31 -14.37
N ASN A 202 21.97 18.62 -14.66
CA ASN A 202 20.83 17.84 -14.18
C ASN A 202 20.56 16.71 -15.16
N MET A 203 21.33 15.62 -15.04
CA MET A 203 21.08 14.41 -15.82
C MET A 203 20.00 13.60 -15.12
N ASN A 204 18.95 13.23 -15.86
CA ASN A 204 17.88 12.40 -15.32
C ASN A 204 18.41 11.01 -14.95
N GLU A 205 18.30 10.63 -13.67
CA GLU A 205 18.84 9.39 -13.11
C GLU A 205 17.78 8.26 -12.99
N LEU A 206 16.48 8.57 -13.04
CA LEU A 206 15.38 7.61 -12.96
C LEU A 206 14.45 7.64 -14.20
N ASP A 207 13.55 6.66 -14.31
CA ASP A 207 12.55 6.65 -15.40
C ASP A 207 11.27 7.40 -15.00
N ASP A 208 10.87 8.41 -15.76
CA ASP A 208 9.68 9.27 -15.54
C ASP A 208 8.34 8.54 -15.83
N HIS A 209 8.00 7.50 -15.07
CA HIS A 209 6.70 6.84 -15.23
C HIS A 209 6.12 6.28 -13.95
N LEU A 210 4.78 6.29 -13.88
CA LEU A 210 4.05 5.60 -12.84
C LEU A 210 4.20 4.08 -12.99
N ILE A 211 4.63 3.42 -11.92
CA ILE A 211 4.68 1.95 -11.86
C ILE A 211 3.41 1.41 -11.19
N GLU A 212 2.65 0.58 -11.90
CA GLU A 212 1.53 -0.18 -11.35
C GLU A 212 1.97 -1.58 -10.90
N LEU A 213 1.66 -1.97 -9.65
CA LEU A 213 1.95 -3.28 -9.05
C LEU A 213 0.68 -4.07 -8.70
#